data_AF-A0A379FLM2-F1
#
_entry.id   AF-A0A379FLM2-F1
#
_cell.length_a   1.000
_cell.length_b   1.000
_cell.length_c   1.000
_cell.angle_alpha   90.00
_cell.angle_beta   90.00
_cell.angle_gamma   90.00
#
_symmetry.space_group_name_H-M   'P 1'
#
loop_
_entity.id
_entity.type
_entity.pdbx_description
1 polymer ?
#
loop_
_entity_poly.entity_id
_entity_poly.type
_entity_poly.pdbx_seq_one_letter_code
_entity_poly.pdbx_strand_id
1 'polypeptide(L)'
;MSMNFKTAMWGEVKTDIYAGDNCDEHKPFIEVLCDGDMESDTTDELAIHANRWPVGTKITVEIPCCPDCGLDAEYQDNNGKCECDFDWKIWAECQYS
;
A
#
# COMPACT_ATOMS: atom_id res chain seq x y z
N MET A 1 -16.14 27.07 -6.86
CA MET A 1 -16.85 25.76 -6.85
C MET A 1 -15.91 24.77 -6.20
N SER A 2 -16.21 24.28 -5.00
CA SER A 2 -15.43 23.17 -4.45
C SER A 2 -15.85 21.88 -5.15
N MET A 3 -14.90 21.20 -5.77
CA MET A 3 -15.14 19.86 -6.29
C MET A 3 -15.23 18.91 -5.10
N ASN A 4 -16.35 18.19 -5.05
CA ASN A 4 -16.45 16.99 -4.24
C ASN A 4 -15.93 15.83 -5.08
N PHE A 5 -15.06 15.04 -4.49
CA PHE A 5 -14.49 13.85 -5.09
C PHE A 5 -15.18 12.63 -4.46
N LYS A 6 -15.57 11.67 -5.29
CA LYS A 6 -16.02 10.35 -4.84
C LYS A 6 -14.87 9.38 -5.08
N THR A 7 -14.51 8.61 -4.06
CA THR A 7 -13.58 7.49 -4.20
C THR A 7 -14.20 6.43 -5.09
N ALA A 8 -13.59 6.18 -6.25
CA ALA A 8 -14.06 5.19 -7.23
C ALA A 8 -13.32 3.84 -7.13
N MET A 9 -12.19 3.82 -6.43
CA MET A 9 -11.35 2.64 -6.21
C MET A 9 -10.61 2.81 -4.88
N TRP A 10 -10.44 1.72 -4.16
CA TRP A 10 -9.55 1.64 -3.01
C TRP A 10 -8.63 0.43 -3.16
N GLY A 11 -7.39 0.58 -2.69
CA GLY A 11 -6.39 -0.47 -2.68
C GLY A 11 -5.70 -0.49 -1.31
N GLU A 12 -5.57 -1.67 -0.71
CA GLU A 12 -4.89 -1.88 0.57
C GLU A 12 -3.81 -2.94 0.37
N VAL A 13 -2.58 -2.65 0.81
CA VAL A 13 -1.52 -3.67 0.87
C VAL A 13 -1.80 -4.52 2.10
N LYS A 14 -2.14 -5.79 1.87
CA LYS A 14 -2.34 -6.80 2.92
C LYS A 14 -1.19 -7.80 2.88
N THR A 15 -1.11 -8.61 3.93
CA THR A 15 -0.14 -9.70 4.02
C THR A 15 -0.89 -11.01 4.18
N ASP A 16 -0.60 -11.97 3.29
CA ASP A 16 -0.95 -13.36 3.52
C ASP A 16 0.07 -13.94 4.52
N ILE A 17 -0.39 -14.22 5.74
CA ILE A 17 0.42 -14.76 6.84
C ILE A 17 0.57 -16.28 6.79
N TYR A 18 -0.06 -16.93 5.81
CA TYR A 18 -0.02 -18.38 5.60
C TYR A 18 0.55 -18.73 4.23
N ALA A 19 1.36 -17.84 3.66
CA ALA A 19 2.01 -18.08 2.38
C ALA A 19 3.12 -19.15 2.52
N GLY A 20 3.63 -19.61 1.37
CA GLY A 20 4.68 -20.63 1.30
C GLY A 20 4.17 -22.07 1.47
N ASP A 21 5.02 -23.04 1.14
CA ASP A 21 4.65 -24.47 1.16
C ASP A 21 4.31 -24.99 2.57
N ASN A 22 4.83 -24.32 3.61
CA ASN A 22 4.61 -24.67 5.01
C ASN A 22 3.64 -23.73 5.74
N CYS A 23 3.03 -22.77 5.03
CA CYS A 23 2.12 -21.77 5.58
C CYS A 23 2.73 -20.92 6.71
N ASP A 24 4.01 -20.56 6.60
CA ASP A 24 4.76 -19.77 7.58
C ASP A 24 5.42 -18.51 6.98
N GLU A 25 5.17 -18.23 5.70
CA GLU A 25 5.69 -17.04 5.02
C GLU A 25 4.67 -15.90 5.05
N HIS A 26 5.20 -14.68 5.12
CA HIS A 26 4.42 -13.45 4.96
C HIS A 26 4.60 -12.96 3.53
N LYS A 27 3.57 -13.13 2.69
CA LYS A 27 3.59 -12.59 1.31
C LYS A 27 2.68 -11.36 1.20
N PRO A 28 3.22 -10.17 0.90
CA PRO A 28 2.40 -9.01 0.67
C PRO A 28 1.64 -9.12 -0.67
N PHE A 29 0.41 -8.61 -0.71
CA PHE A 29 -0.38 -8.47 -1.92
C PHE A 29 -1.27 -7.23 -1.83
N ILE A 30 -1.76 -6.74 -2.97
CA ILE A 30 -2.70 -5.61 -3.00
C ILE A 30 -4.10 -6.17 -3.16
N GLU A 31 -4.99 -5.87 -2.20
CA GLU A 31 -6.43 -6.06 -2.37
C GLU A 31 -7.01 -4.79 -2.98
N VAL A 32 -7.61 -4.90 -4.17
CA VAL A 32 -8.22 -3.77 -4.89
C VAL A 32 -9.72 -3.97 -4.96
N LEU A 33 -10.44 -2.89 -4.70
CA LEU A 33 -11.89 -2.84 -4.80
C LEU A 33 -12.31 -1.62 -5.62
N CYS A 34 -13.25 -1.83 -6.53
CA CYS A 34 -13.80 -0.79 -7.37
C CYS A 34 -15.25 -0.49 -7.00
N ASP A 35 -15.64 0.78 -7.04
CA ASP A 35 -17.03 1.21 -6.83
C ASP A 35 -17.97 0.55 -7.85
N GLY A 36 -18.90 -0.26 -7.36
CA GLY A 36 -19.84 -1.05 -8.17
C GLY A 36 -19.35 -2.46 -8.51
N ASP A 37 -18.15 -2.84 -8.09
CA ASP A 37 -17.69 -4.23 -8.11
C ASP A 37 -18.18 -4.96 -6.85
N MET A 38 -18.68 -6.18 -7.02
CA MET A 38 -19.15 -7.01 -5.90
C MET A 38 -18.06 -7.93 -5.37
N GLU A 39 -16.91 -8.00 -6.05
CA GLU A 39 -15.78 -8.84 -5.70
C GLU A 39 -14.51 -7.99 -5.57
N SER A 40 -13.64 -8.34 -4.62
CA SER A 40 -12.30 -7.77 -4.51
C SER A 40 -11.33 -8.63 -5.31
N ASP A 41 -10.40 -7.99 -6.01
CA ASP A 41 -9.32 -8.67 -6.72
C ASP A 41 -8.03 -8.59 -5.91
N THR A 42 -7.27 -9.68 -5.87
CA THR A 42 -5.91 -9.71 -5.30
C THR A 42 -4.88 -9.74 -6.42
N THR A 43 -3.86 -8.89 -6.31
CA THR A 43 -2.84 -8.76 -7.35
C THR A 43 -1.47 -8.41 -6.76
N ASP A 44 -0.42 -8.94 -7.38
CA ASP A 44 0.98 -8.58 -7.08
C ASP A 44 1.34 -7.21 -7.72
N GLU A 45 0.53 -6.71 -8.67
CA GLU A 45 0.72 -5.45 -9.39
C GLU A 45 -0.55 -4.58 -9.42
N LEU A 46 -0.43 -3.26 -9.20
CA LEU A 46 -1.56 -2.33 -9.30
C LEU A 46 -1.93 -2.06 -10.77
N ALA A 47 -3.01 -2.69 -11.26
CA ALA A 47 -3.53 -2.46 -12.60
C ALA A 47 -4.49 -1.24 -12.66
N ILE A 48 -4.05 -0.17 -13.32
CA ILE A 48 -4.83 1.05 -13.49
C ILE A 48 -5.55 1.06 -14.85
N HIS A 49 -6.87 0.86 -14.84
CA HIS A 49 -7.72 0.93 -16.05
C HIS A 49 -8.17 2.37 -16.33
N ALA A 50 -7.28 3.16 -16.94
CA ALA A 50 -7.52 4.58 -17.26
C ALA A 50 -8.76 4.84 -18.16
N ASN A 51 -9.25 3.83 -18.89
CA ASN A 51 -10.46 3.93 -19.71
C ASN A 51 -11.76 4.08 -18.91
N ARG A 52 -11.73 3.81 -17.60
CA ARG A 52 -12.89 3.98 -16.71
C ARG A 52 -12.98 5.38 -16.10
N TRP A 53 -12.02 6.25 -16.38
CA TRP A 53 -11.88 7.51 -15.66
C TRP A 53 -12.05 8.73 -16.55
N PRO A 54 -12.75 9.78 -16.07
CA PRO A 54 -12.92 11.00 -16.84
C PRO A 54 -11.62 11.81 -16.96
N VAL A 55 -11.56 12.67 -17.97
CA VAL A 55 -10.47 13.64 -18.17
C VAL A 55 -10.35 14.53 -16.92
N GLY A 56 -9.11 14.70 -16.43
CA GLY A 56 -8.82 15.44 -15.19
C GLY A 56 -8.65 14.56 -13.96
N THR A 57 -8.79 13.23 -14.09
CA THR A 57 -8.44 12.28 -13.03
C THR A 57 -6.96 12.38 -12.69
N LYS A 58 -6.64 12.45 -11.39
CA LYS A 58 -5.28 12.49 -10.86
C LYS A 58 -5.08 11.31 -9.91
N ILE A 59 -3.95 10.65 -10.02
CA ILE A 59 -3.50 9.62 -9.09
C ILE A 59 -2.23 10.14 -8.45
N THR A 60 -2.13 10.00 -7.13
CA THR A 60 -0.90 10.27 -6.40
C THR A 60 -0.55 9.02 -5.61
N VAL A 61 0.70 8.59 -5.69
CA VAL A 61 1.29 7.58 -4.83
C VAL A 61 2.21 8.33 -3.87
N GLU A 62 1.98 8.15 -2.58
CA GLU A 62 2.77 8.77 -1.51
C GLU A 62 3.41 7.65 -0.68
N ILE A 63 4.70 7.79 -0.38
CA ILE A 63 5.49 6.80 0.36
C ILE A 63 5.74 7.36 1.76
N PRO A 64 5.69 6.53 2.82
CA PRO A 64 5.99 7.00 4.17
C PRO A 64 7.45 7.42 4.28
N CYS A 65 7.66 8.59 4.89
CA CYS A 65 8.99 9.08 5.26
C CYS A 65 9.22 8.87 6.77
N CYS A 66 10.46 8.53 7.11
CA CYS A 66 10.92 8.38 8.48
C CYS A 66 10.61 9.69 9.24
N PRO A 67 9.92 9.61 10.40
CA PRO A 67 9.53 10.82 11.14
C PRO A 67 10.73 11.59 11.69
N ASP A 68 11.87 10.93 11.88
CA ASP A 68 13.04 11.51 12.52
C ASP A 68 14.00 12.17 11.52
N CYS A 69 14.23 11.55 10.37
CA CYS A 69 15.19 12.05 9.37
C CYS A 69 14.58 12.43 8.02
N GLY A 70 13.31 12.11 7.78
CA GLY A 70 12.60 12.43 6.53
C GLY A 70 12.99 11.59 5.32
N LEU A 71 13.92 10.64 5.45
CA LEU A 71 14.22 9.67 4.39
C LEU A 71 13.03 8.73 4.19
N ASP A 72 12.77 8.32 2.96
CA ASP A 72 11.70 7.37 2.70
C ASP A 72 12.05 5.95 3.23
N ALA A 73 11.06 5.07 3.28
CA ALA A 73 11.25 3.68 3.71
C ALA A 73 12.06 2.82 2.72
N GLU A 74 12.31 3.27 1.49
CA GLU A 74 13.19 2.61 0.51
C GLU A 74 14.65 2.60 0.96
N TYR A 75 15.06 3.59 1.77
CA TYR A 75 16.40 3.71 2.34
C TYR A 75 16.63 2.85 3.59
N GLN A 76 15.71 1.95 3.94
CA GLN A 76 15.93 1.05 5.06
C GLN A 76 16.99 -0.02 4.74
N ASP A 77 17.72 -0.45 5.76
CA ASP A 77 18.65 -1.57 5.66
C ASP A 77 17.93 -2.93 5.54
N ASN A 78 18.69 -4.01 5.35
CA ASN A 78 18.14 -5.37 5.28
C ASN A 78 17.43 -5.82 6.58
N ASN A 79 17.56 -5.08 7.68
CA ASN A 79 16.89 -5.35 8.95
C ASN A 79 15.62 -4.50 9.14
N GLY A 80 15.24 -3.68 8.16
CA GLY A 80 14.09 -2.78 8.24
C GLY A 80 14.36 -1.52 9.06
N LYS A 81 15.62 -1.09 9.18
CA LYS A 81 15.99 0.12 9.93
C LYS A 81 16.38 1.26 8.99
N CYS A 82 15.90 2.46 9.31
CA CYS A 82 16.35 3.68 8.68
C CYS A 82 17.79 4.02 9.10
N GLU A 83 18.48 4.86 8.33
CA GLU A 83 19.84 5.33 8.65
C GLU A 83 19.95 6.03 10.02
N CYS A 84 18.85 6.58 10.54
CA CYS A 84 18.78 7.24 11.85
C CYS A 84 18.32 6.31 12.98
N ASP A 85 18.41 4.99 12.78
CA ASP A 85 17.99 3.91 13.70
C ASP A 85 16.47 3.78 13.95
N PHE A 86 15.62 4.55 13.24
CA PHE A 86 14.17 4.34 13.26
C PHE A 86 13.82 2.96 12.71
N ASP A 87 12.99 2.21 13.42
CA ASP A 87 12.63 0.82 13.09
C ASP A 87 11.29 0.76 12.35
N TRP A 88 11.36 0.56 11.03
CA TRP A 88 10.17 0.50 10.17
C TRP A 88 9.32 -0.73 10.44
N LYS A 89 9.92 -1.83 10.91
CA LYS A 89 9.20 -3.05 11.26
C LYS A 89 8.32 -2.83 12.49
N ILE A 90 8.88 -2.27 13.57
CA ILE A 90 8.11 -1.94 14.78
C ILE A 90 7.00 -0.94 14.45
N TRP A 91 7.30 0.08 13.64
CA TRP A 91 6.30 1.05 13.23
C TRP A 91 5.13 0.37 12.50
N ALA A 92 5.42 -0.50 11.53
CA ALA A 92 4.38 -1.22 10.79
C ALA A 92 3.54 -2.11 11.70
N GLU A 93 4.18 -2.88 12.59
CA GLU A 93 3.50 -3.72 13.58
C GLU A 93 2.58 -2.90 14.51
N CYS A 94 2.94 -1.67 14.86
CA CYS A 94 2.12 -0.81 15.72
C CYS A 94 0.96 -0.11 15.00
N GLN A 95 1.10 0.20 13.70
CA GLN A 95 0.07 0.94 12.96
C GLN A 95 -1.01 0.02 12.36
N TYR A 96 -0.65 -1.21 12.02
CA TYR A 96 -1.51 -2.13 11.26
C TYR A 96 -1.91 -3.39 12.05
N SER A 97 -1.69 -3.42 13.37
CA SER A 97 -2.21 -4.45 14.29
C SER A 97 -3.66 -4.24 14.68
#